data_AF-A0A6B2DU33-F1
#
_entry.id   AF-A0A6B2DU33-F1
#
_cell.length_a   1.000
_cell.length_b   1.000
_cell.length_c   1.000
_cell.angle_alpha   90.00
_cell.angle_beta   90.00
_cell.angle_gamma   90.00
#
_symmetry.space_group_name_H-M   'P 1'
#
loop_
_entity.id
_entity.type
_entity.pdbx_description
1 polymer ?
#
loop_
_entity_poly.entity_id
_entity_poly.type
_entity_poly.pdbx_seq_one_letter_code
_entity_poly.pdbx_strand_id
1 'polypeptide(L)'
;DVVAVHSETVLPSVARRLSARARHRGAVLLASGAWPGADVELSCRREAWTGPEEGYGHLRQRRVAIRVHGRGSAARPVSAELLLPGPADGVTPAVRGVELGVEATA
;
A
#
# COMPACT_ATOMS: atom_id res chain seq x y z
N ASP A 1 3.11 0.24 -19.45
CA ASP A 1 3.77 -1.03 -19.11
C ASP A 1 4.16 -1.01 -17.64
N VAL A 2 4.02 -2.15 -16.96
CA VAL A 2 4.36 -2.31 -15.53
C VAL A 2 5.27 -3.52 -15.39
N VAL A 3 6.43 -3.30 -14.78
CA VAL A 3 7.37 -4.35 -14.42
C VAL A 3 7.36 -4.50 -12.91
N ALA A 4 7.09 -5.72 -12.42
CA ALA A 4 7.09 -6.02 -11.00
C ALA A 4 8.33 -6.85 -10.64
N VAL A 5 8.99 -6.51 -9.54
CA VAL A 5 10.14 -7.25 -9.02
C VAL A 5 10.02 -7.44 -7.52
N HIS A 6 10.56 -8.54 -7.00
CA HIS A 6 10.81 -8.68 -5.58
C HIS A 6 12.20 -8.13 -5.27
N SER A 7 12.31 -7.11 -4.43
CA SER A 7 13.58 -6.40 -4.19
C SER A 7 14.69 -7.33 -3.69
N GLU A 8 14.34 -8.32 -2.87
CA GLU A 8 15.31 -9.26 -2.29
C GLU A 8 15.98 -10.18 -3.33
N THR A 9 15.40 -10.33 -4.51
CA THR A 9 15.96 -11.16 -5.59
C THR A 9 16.79 -10.35 -6.58
N VAL A 10 16.91 -9.02 -6.37
CA VAL A 10 17.57 -8.11 -7.31
C VAL A 10 18.85 -7.54 -6.70
N LEU A 11 19.97 -7.80 -7.38
CA LEU A 11 21.26 -7.20 -6.99
C LEU A 11 21.22 -5.66 -7.15
N PRO A 12 21.91 -4.89 -6.29
CA PRO A 12 21.88 -3.41 -6.35
C PRO A 12 22.30 -2.81 -7.70
N SER A 13 23.28 -3.41 -8.38
CA SER A 13 23.71 -2.98 -9.73
C SER A 13 22.61 -3.17 -10.76
N VAL A 14 21.86 -4.28 -10.66
CA VAL A 14 20.71 -4.58 -11.52
C VAL A 14 19.55 -3.65 -11.22
N ALA A 15 19.31 -3.31 -9.95
CA ALA A 15 18.25 -2.38 -9.54
C ALA A 15 18.40 -1.00 -10.18
N ARG A 16 19.63 -0.44 -10.19
CA ARG A 16 19.91 0.83 -10.89
C ARG A 16 19.63 0.74 -12.39
N ARG A 17 20.05 -0.35 -13.03
CA ARG A 17 19.83 -0.56 -14.47
C ARG A 17 18.34 -0.72 -14.81
N LEU A 18 17.59 -1.46 -14.01
CA LEU A 18 16.14 -1.61 -14.15
C LEU A 18 15.42 -0.27 -14.00
N SER A 19 15.80 0.54 -13.00
CA SER A 19 15.25 1.88 -12.81
C SER A 19 15.48 2.78 -14.02
N ALA A 20 16.71 2.82 -14.53
CA ALA A 20 17.04 3.62 -15.72
C ALA A 20 16.27 3.12 -16.96
N ARG A 21 16.16 1.80 -17.13
CA ARG A 21 15.44 1.17 -18.24
C ARG A 21 13.96 1.50 -18.22
N ALA A 22 13.32 1.42 -17.05
CA ALA A 22 11.91 1.73 -16.87
C ALA A 22 11.63 3.19 -17.26
N ARG A 23 12.44 4.14 -16.75
CA ARG A 23 12.34 5.56 -17.11
C ARG A 23 12.50 5.81 -18.61
N HIS A 24 13.53 5.22 -19.23
CA HIS A 24 13.77 5.36 -20.68
C HIS A 24 12.60 4.82 -21.53
N ARG A 25 11.82 3.86 -21.02
CA ARG A 25 10.66 3.29 -21.73
C ARG A 25 9.32 3.86 -21.29
N GLY A 26 9.31 4.82 -20.37
CA GLY A 26 8.05 5.30 -19.77
C GLY A 26 7.26 4.18 -19.07
N ALA A 27 7.94 3.17 -18.55
CA ALA A 27 7.33 2.07 -17.81
C ALA A 27 7.36 2.34 -16.30
N VAL A 28 6.41 1.76 -15.58
CA VAL A 28 6.38 1.79 -14.11
C VAL A 28 7.12 0.56 -13.58
N LEU A 29 8.10 0.79 -12.70
CA LEU A 29 8.76 -0.29 -11.97
C LEU A 29 8.18 -0.37 -10.56
N LEU A 30 7.50 -1.47 -10.27
CA LEU A 30 6.94 -1.77 -8.96
C LEU A 30 7.84 -2.77 -8.23
N ALA A 31 8.39 -2.37 -7.10
CA ALA A 31 9.21 -3.25 -6.27
C ALA A 31 8.44 -3.67 -5.02
N SER A 32 8.39 -4.98 -4.74
CA SER A 32 8.03 -5.50 -3.43
C SER A 32 9.24 -5.41 -2.51
N GLY A 33 9.20 -4.48 -1.56
CA GLY A 33 10.29 -4.16 -0.63
C GLY A 33 11.10 -2.94 -1.05
N ALA A 34 12.16 -2.64 -0.29
CA ALA A 34 12.91 -1.40 -0.42
C ALA A 34 13.59 -1.29 -1.80
N TRP A 35 13.49 -0.12 -2.44
CA TRP A 35 14.08 0.11 -3.76
C TRP A 35 14.93 1.38 -3.80
N PRO A 36 16.21 1.30 -4.24
CA PRO A 36 17.08 2.46 -4.31
C PRO A 36 16.54 3.53 -5.26
N GLY A 37 16.26 4.72 -4.73
CA GLY A 37 15.74 5.83 -5.53
C GLY A 37 14.30 5.60 -6.01
N ALA A 38 13.47 4.87 -5.27
CA ALA A 38 12.02 4.80 -5.49
C ALA A 38 11.40 6.20 -5.45
N ASP A 39 10.63 6.57 -6.48
CA ASP A 39 9.99 7.89 -6.55
C ASP A 39 8.79 7.99 -5.62
N VAL A 40 8.14 6.85 -5.37
CA VAL A 40 7.05 6.66 -4.40
C VAL A 40 7.33 5.37 -3.62
N GLU A 41 7.11 5.42 -2.32
CA GLU A 41 7.16 4.27 -1.42
C GLU A 41 5.82 4.16 -0.70
N LEU A 42 5.28 2.94 -0.66
CA LEU A 42 4.03 2.61 0.01
C LEU A 42 4.35 1.67 1.16
N SER A 43 3.91 2.06 2.36
CA SER A 43 3.94 1.19 3.53
C SER A 43 2.53 0.74 3.88
N CYS A 44 2.42 -0.51 4.31
CA CYS A 44 1.16 -1.17 4.60
C CYS A 44 1.18 -1.68 6.04
N ARG A 45 0.37 -1.07 6.91
CA ARG A 45 0.12 -1.59 8.25
C ARG A 45 -1.21 -2.34 8.24
N ARG A 46 -1.14 -3.64 8.48
CA ARG A 46 -2.31 -4.52 8.50
C ARG A 46 -2.89 -4.55 9.91
N GLU A 47 -4.20 -4.48 10.03
CA GLU A 47 -4.91 -4.68 11.29
C GLU A 47 -5.44 -6.12 11.39
N ALA A 48 -6.06 -6.42 12.53
CA ALA A 48 -6.64 -7.73 12.79
C ALA A 48 -7.72 -8.08 11.76
N TRP A 49 -7.81 -9.37 11.42
CA TRP A 49 -8.89 -9.90 10.62
C TRP A 49 -10.20 -9.92 11.42
N THR A 50 -11.30 -9.64 10.73
CA THR A 50 -12.65 -9.88 11.22
C THR A 50 -13.25 -11.08 10.49
N GLY A 51 -14.23 -11.75 11.12
CA GLY A 51 -14.87 -12.91 10.50
C GLY A 51 -15.55 -13.80 11.52
N PRO A 52 -14.85 -14.78 12.12
CA PRO A 52 -15.50 -15.76 12.98
C PRO A 52 -15.86 -15.14 14.34
N GLU A 53 -17.07 -14.60 14.45
CA GLU A 53 -17.62 -14.01 15.68
C GLU A 53 -17.94 -15.08 16.74
N GLU A 54 -18.22 -16.31 16.31
CA GLU A 54 -18.57 -17.44 17.19
C GLU A 54 -17.47 -18.52 17.28
N GLY A 55 -16.25 -18.22 16.79
CA GLY A 55 -15.11 -19.15 16.84
C GLY A 55 -15.03 -20.16 15.70
N TYR A 56 -15.95 -20.12 14.74
CA TYR A 56 -15.94 -20.94 13.52
C TYR A 56 -16.33 -20.08 12.30
N GLY A 57 -15.89 -20.48 11.09
CA GLY A 57 -16.13 -19.76 9.83
C GLY A 57 -14.86 -19.35 9.09
N HIS A 58 -14.97 -18.37 8.17
CA HIS A 58 -13.86 -17.85 7.38
C HIS A 58 -13.51 -16.41 7.77
N LEU A 59 -12.24 -16.03 7.59
CA LEU A 59 -11.82 -14.63 7.68
C LEU A 59 -12.47 -13.86 6.53
N ARG A 60 -13.16 -12.76 6.85
CA ARG A 60 -13.97 -12.01 5.88
C ARG A 60 -13.25 -10.79 5.35
N GLN A 61 -12.68 -9.99 6.24
CA GLN A 61 -12.06 -8.71 5.88
C GLN A 61 -11.07 -8.27 6.95
N ARG A 62 -10.19 -7.34 6.61
CA ARG A 62 -9.33 -6.61 7.54
C ARG A 62 -9.20 -5.17 7.10
N ARG A 63 -9.03 -4.28 8.07
CA ARG A 63 -8.60 -2.91 7.81
C ARG A 63 -7.10 -2.90 7.56
N VAL A 64 -6.68 -2.03 6.64
CA VAL A 64 -5.29 -1.81 6.29
C VAL A 64 -5.06 -0.31 6.16
N ALA A 65 -4.12 0.20 6.94
CA ALA A 65 -3.64 1.56 6.80
C ALA A 65 -2.48 1.59 5.79
N ILE A 66 -2.66 2.33 4.72
CA ILE A 66 -1.63 2.62 3.73
C ILE A 66 -1.10 4.02 3.96
N ARG A 67 0.23 4.15 3.98
CA ARG A 67 0.91 5.43 3.96
C ARG A 67 1.80 5.51 2.74
N VAL A 68 1.66 6.60 2.01
CA VAL A 68 2.40 6.89 0.80
C VAL A 68 3.29 8.10 1.05
N HIS A 69 4.57 7.98 0.71
CA HIS A 69 5.51 9.09 0.67
C HIS A 69 6.37 8.97 -0.59
N GLY A 70 6.98 10.06 -1.00
CA GLY A 70 7.78 10.07 -2.22
C GLY A 70 8.50 11.37 -2.45
N ARG A 71 8.89 11.59 -3.70
CA ARG A 71 9.54 12.81 -4.17
C ARG A 71 8.67 13.48 -5.24
N GLY A 72 8.98 14.74 -5.57
CA GLY A 72 8.26 15.50 -6.58
C GLY A 72 6.77 15.65 -6.22
N SER A 73 5.87 15.21 -7.10
CA SER A 73 4.43 15.26 -6.87
C SER A 73 3.94 14.41 -5.68
N ALA A 74 4.73 13.43 -5.24
CA ALA A 74 4.45 12.60 -4.06
C ALA A 74 5.18 13.09 -2.79
N ALA A 75 5.77 14.29 -2.82
CA ALA A 75 6.52 14.83 -1.67
C ALA A 75 5.65 15.06 -0.44
N ARG A 76 4.36 15.42 -0.62
CA ARG A 76 3.41 15.50 0.48
C ARG A 76 2.91 14.09 0.83
N PRO A 77 3.16 13.57 2.04
CA PRO A 77 2.67 12.26 2.42
C PRO A 77 1.14 12.20 2.42
N VAL A 78 0.59 11.06 2.02
CA VAL A 78 -0.85 10.79 2.02
C VAL A 78 -1.10 9.46 2.72
N SER A 79 -2.18 9.38 3.49
CA SER A 79 -2.60 8.17 4.17
C SER A 79 -4.03 7.81 3.78
N ALA A 80 -4.33 6.51 3.73
CA ALA A 80 -5.66 5.98 3.48
C ALA A 80 -5.89 4.70 4.31
N GLU A 81 -7.11 4.52 4.79
CA GLU A 81 -7.56 3.24 5.35
C GLU A 81 -8.37 2.49 4.29
N LEU A 82 -8.07 1.20 4.14
CA LEU A 82 -8.66 0.32 3.13
C LEU A 82 -9.22 -0.94 3.81
N LEU A 83 -10.28 -1.50 3.24
CA LEU A 83 -10.77 -2.84 3.57
C LEU A 83 -10.24 -3.85 2.56
N LEU A 84 -9.72 -4.98 3.07
CA LEU A 84 -9.18 -6.09 2.29
C LEU A 84 -9.62 -7.47 2.83
N PRO A 85 -10.23 -8.34 2.01
CA PRO A 85 -10.94 -7.93 0.81
C PRO A 85 -12.06 -6.95 1.18
N GLY A 86 -12.27 -5.95 0.33
CA GLY A 86 -13.48 -5.14 0.31
C GLY A 86 -14.64 -5.91 -0.32
N PRO A 87 -15.84 -5.34 -0.37
CA PRO A 87 -16.95 -5.90 -1.14
C PRO A 87 -16.50 -6.21 -2.59
N ALA A 88 -16.80 -7.42 -3.07
CA ALA A 88 -16.33 -7.98 -4.35
C ALA A 88 -14.83 -8.33 -4.44
N ASP A 89 -14.24 -8.82 -3.34
CA ASP A 89 -12.85 -9.31 -3.26
C ASP A 89 -11.76 -8.28 -3.60
N GLY A 90 -12.15 -7.00 -3.67
CA GLY A 90 -11.32 -5.90 -4.12
C GLY A 90 -10.65 -5.10 -3.00
N VAL A 91 -10.14 -3.93 -3.38
CA VAL A 91 -9.62 -2.92 -2.45
C VAL A 91 -10.64 -1.79 -2.39
N THR A 92 -11.25 -1.56 -1.23
CA THR A 92 -12.20 -0.46 -1.04
C THR A 92 -11.75 0.47 0.08
N PRO A 93 -12.05 1.78 0.01
CA PRO A 93 -11.86 2.65 1.16
C PRO A 93 -12.57 2.08 2.39
N ALA A 94 -11.88 2.07 3.52
CA ALA A 94 -12.54 1.86 4.80
C ALA A 94 -13.27 3.16 5.12
N VAL A 95 -14.52 3.29 4.68
CA VAL A 95 -15.40 4.33 5.19
C VAL A 95 -15.50 4.12 6.70
N ARG A 96 -15.02 5.10 7.50
CA ARG A 96 -15.44 5.19 8.88
C ARG A 96 -16.96 5.23 8.85
N GLY A 97 -17.63 4.34 9.60
CA GLY A 97 -18.96 4.68 10.06
C GLY A 97 -18.87 6.08 10.66
N VAL A 98 -19.75 6.98 10.26
CA VAL A 98 -19.84 8.32 10.85
C VAL A 98 -20.02 8.13 12.35
N GLU A 99 -18.94 8.28 13.12
CA GLU A 99 -19.06 8.57 14.54
C GLU A 99 -19.43 10.05 14.63
N LEU A 100 -20.71 10.28 14.93
CA LEU A 100 -21.22 11.57 15.35
C LEU A 100 -20.35 12.08 16.51
N GLY A 101 -20.00 13.37 16.43
CA GLY A 101 -18.83 13.95 17.06
C GLY A 101 -18.67 13.76 18.57
N VAL A 102 -17.41 13.87 19.00
CA VAL A 102 -17.05 14.60 20.22
C VAL A 102 -15.73 15.33 19.95
N GLU A 103 -15.76 16.66 20.06
CA GLU A 103 -14.59 17.52 20.22
C GLU A 103 -13.81 17.12 21.48
N ALA A 104 -12.48 17.12 21.41
CA ALA A 104 -11.67 17.45 22.57
C ALA A 104 -10.32 18.00 22.11
N THR A 105 -10.29 19.32 21.98
CA THR A 105 -9.10 20.14 22.19
C THR A 105 -8.48 19.79 23.54
N ALA A 106 -7.17 19.58 23.55
CA ALA A 106 -6.29 19.94 24.66
C ALA A 106 -4.88 20.17 24.10
#